data_AF-A0A1U7QXS4-F1
#
_entry.id   AF-A0A1U7QXS4-F1
#
_cell.length_a   1.000
_cell.length_b   1.000
_cell.length_c   1.000
_cell.angle_alpha   90.00
_cell.angle_beta   90.00
_cell.angle_gamma   90.00
#
_symmetry.space_group_name_H-M   'P 1'
#
loop_
_entity.id
_entity.type
_entity.pdbx_description
1 polymer ?
#
loop_
_entity_poly.entity_id
_entity_poly.type
_entity_poly.pdbx_seq_one_letter_code
_entity_poly.pdbx_strand_id
1 'polypeptide(L)'
;MLEEAGEVLENVLKASCLPLGFIVFLPAVLLLVAPPLPAADAAHEFTVYRMQQYDLQGQPYGTRNAVLNTEARTVDADVLSRRCVLMRLLDFSYEHYQKALRQSAGAVVIILPRAMAAVPQDVVRQFMEIEPEMLAMETVVPVYFAVEDEALLSVYEQTQAASASQGSASAAEVLLHTATANGFQMVTSGAQSQAVSDWLITSVEGRLTGLGGEDLPTIVIVAHYDAFGVAPWLSLGADSNGSGISVLLELARLFSRLYTYKRTHAAYNLLFFASGGGKFNYQGTKRWLEDSLDHTDSSLLQDNVAFVLCLDTVGRGSHLRLHVSKPPREGTLQHAFLRELETVAAHQFPDVSFSMVHKKINLADDVLAWEHERFAIRRLPAFTLSHLESHRAGPRSSIMDVRSRVDSKTLTRNTRIIAEALTRVIYNLTEKGTPPDMPVFTEQMVQQEQLDSVMDWLTNQPRAAQLLDKDGTFLSTLEHFLSRYLKDVRQHHVKADKRDPEFVFYDQLKQVMNAYRVKPAIFDLLLAVCIGAYLGLAYTAVQHFHVLYRAVQRLLLKAKAQ
;
A
#
# COMPACT_ATOMS: atom_id res chain seq x y z
N MET A 1 20.23 27.62 -79.25
CA MET A 1 20.56 28.12 -77.90
C MET A 1 19.42 28.88 -77.22
N LEU A 2 18.98 30.06 -77.71
CA LEU A 2 17.84 30.79 -77.10
C LEU A 2 16.45 30.36 -77.61
N GLU A 3 16.35 29.87 -78.86
CA GLU A 3 15.10 29.30 -79.39
C GLU A 3 14.77 27.92 -78.79
N GLU A 4 15.77 27.06 -78.60
CA GLU A 4 15.60 25.74 -77.97
C GLU A 4 15.21 25.84 -76.50
N ALA A 5 15.71 26.84 -75.76
CA ALA A 5 15.30 27.10 -74.39
C ALA A 5 13.84 27.61 -74.31
N GLY A 6 13.39 28.33 -75.34
CA GLY A 6 12.00 28.77 -75.50
C GLY A 6 11.06 27.59 -75.76
N GLU A 7 11.43 26.67 -76.66
CA GLU A 7 10.63 25.47 -76.96
C GLU A 7 10.56 24.47 -75.79
N VAL A 8 11.65 24.31 -75.03
CA VAL A 8 11.64 23.47 -73.83
C VAL A 8 10.75 24.09 -72.74
N LEU A 9 10.79 25.41 -72.54
CA LEU A 9 9.94 26.10 -71.58
C LEU A 9 8.46 26.08 -72.01
N GLU A 10 8.19 26.20 -73.31
CA GLU A 10 6.83 26.14 -73.85
C GLU A 10 6.25 24.71 -73.77
N ASN A 11 7.08 23.68 -73.95
CA ASN A 11 6.68 22.28 -73.78
C ASN A 11 6.48 21.90 -72.30
N VAL A 12 7.26 22.47 -71.38
CA VAL A 12 7.06 22.29 -69.92
C VAL A 12 5.82 23.03 -69.42
N LEU A 13 5.43 24.16 -70.03
CA LEU A 13 4.18 24.85 -69.73
C LEU A 13 2.94 24.23 -70.39
N LYS A 14 3.08 23.61 -71.58
CA LYS A 14 2.01 22.85 -72.24
C LYS A 14 1.77 21.49 -71.59
N ALA A 15 2.79 20.90 -70.98
CA ALA A 15 2.62 19.72 -70.14
C ALA A 15 1.86 20.12 -68.87
N SER A 16 0.66 19.60 -68.73
CA SER A 16 -0.26 19.70 -67.59
C SER A 16 0.33 19.23 -66.23
N CYS A 17 1.64 19.08 -66.12
CA CYS A 17 2.35 18.40 -65.03
C CYS A 17 2.81 19.33 -63.89
N LEU A 18 2.89 20.65 -64.10
CA LEU A 18 3.25 21.59 -63.03
C LEU A 18 2.21 21.71 -61.90
N PRO A 19 0.89 21.83 -62.17
CA PRO A 19 -0.10 21.84 -61.09
C PRO A 19 -0.21 20.47 -60.41
N LEU A 20 -0.06 19.37 -61.16
CA LEU A 20 -0.02 18.01 -60.64
C LEU A 20 1.20 17.77 -59.73
N GLY A 21 2.37 18.32 -60.08
CA GLY A 21 3.58 18.26 -59.27
C GLY A 21 3.40 18.91 -57.90
N PHE A 22 2.78 20.10 -57.83
CA PHE A 22 2.48 20.76 -56.55
C PHE A 22 1.48 19.97 -55.70
N ILE A 23 0.45 19.40 -56.33
CA ILE A 23 -0.57 18.59 -55.67
C ILE A 23 -0.01 17.28 -55.09
N VAL A 24 1.01 16.68 -55.73
CA VAL A 24 1.61 15.40 -55.30
C VAL A 24 2.81 15.61 -54.36
N PHE A 25 3.58 16.68 -54.54
CA PHE A 25 4.81 16.91 -53.77
C PHE A 25 4.54 17.24 -52.30
N LEU A 26 3.50 18.04 -52.01
CA LEU A 26 3.21 18.41 -50.62
C LEU A 26 2.61 17.28 -49.77
N PRO A 27 1.66 16.44 -50.21
CA PRO A 27 1.21 15.29 -49.43
C PRO A 27 2.32 14.25 -49.26
N ALA A 28 3.24 14.10 -50.23
CA ALA A 28 4.43 13.25 -50.07
C ALA A 28 5.39 13.80 -49.00
N VAL A 29 5.62 15.12 -48.97
CA VAL A 29 6.43 15.77 -47.92
C VAL A 29 5.70 15.74 -46.57
N LEU A 30 4.37 15.89 -46.52
CA LEU A 30 3.59 15.76 -45.29
C LEU A 30 3.57 14.32 -44.77
N LEU A 31 3.58 13.31 -45.64
CA LEU A 31 3.74 11.89 -45.27
C LEU A 31 5.16 11.55 -44.81
N LEU A 32 6.18 12.26 -45.32
CA LEU A 32 7.60 12.08 -44.94
C LEU A 32 8.01 12.88 -43.70
N VAL A 33 7.38 14.02 -43.44
CA VAL A 33 7.64 14.91 -42.28
C VAL A 33 6.67 14.64 -41.14
N ALA A 34 5.49 14.07 -41.41
CA ALA A 34 4.70 13.48 -40.35
C ALA A 34 5.55 12.36 -39.71
N PRO A 35 5.82 12.42 -38.40
CA PRO A 35 6.34 11.23 -37.72
C PRO A 35 5.38 10.07 -38.05
N PRO A 36 5.89 8.83 -38.19
CA PRO A 36 5.03 7.69 -38.41
C PRO A 36 3.87 7.79 -37.41
N LEU A 37 2.63 7.76 -37.92
CA LEU A 37 1.43 7.60 -37.10
C LEU A 37 1.81 6.66 -35.97
N PRO A 38 1.79 7.10 -34.70
CA PRO A 38 2.35 6.29 -33.64
C PRO A 38 1.56 4.98 -33.66
N ALA A 39 2.23 3.93 -34.14
CA ALA A 39 1.98 2.60 -33.64
C ALA A 39 1.93 2.76 -32.12
N ALA A 40 0.95 2.14 -31.49
CA ALA A 40 0.58 2.31 -30.10
C ALA A 40 1.68 1.83 -29.12
N ASP A 41 2.88 2.37 -29.24
CA ASP A 41 3.99 2.19 -28.32
C ASP A 41 3.67 3.06 -27.11
N ALA A 42 3.41 2.39 -25.99
CA ALA A 42 3.34 3.05 -24.70
C ALA A 42 4.65 3.81 -24.49
N ALA A 43 4.57 5.10 -24.19
CA ALA A 43 5.76 5.91 -23.92
C ALA A 43 6.47 5.40 -22.65
N HIS A 44 5.68 4.86 -21.71
CA HIS A 44 6.19 4.22 -20.51
C HIS A 44 5.13 3.28 -19.90
N GLU A 45 5.58 2.15 -19.35
CA GLU A 45 4.77 1.16 -18.65
C GLU A 45 5.29 1.06 -17.21
N PHE A 46 4.42 1.27 -16.23
CA PHE A 46 4.79 1.17 -14.81
C PHE A 46 3.70 0.48 -13.99
N THR A 47 4.11 -0.14 -12.88
CA THR A 47 3.18 -0.83 -11.98
C THR A 47 2.54 0.15 -11.01
N VAL A 48 1.22 0.05 -10.90
CA VAL A 48 0.43 0.84 -9.95
C VAL A 48 -0.27 -0.06 -8.94
N TYR A 49 -0.34 0.42 -7.71
CA TYR A 49 -1.01 -0.23 -6.61
C TYR A 49 -2.27 0.56 -6.28
N ARG A 50 -3.42 -0.09 -6.39
CA ARG A 50 -4.70 0.56 -6.08
C ARG A 50 -4.87 0.70 -4.57
N MET A 51 -5.48 1.81 -4.17
CA MET A 51 -6.00 1.96 -2.82
C MET A 51 -6.98 0.81 -2.50
N GLN A 52 -6.98 0.38 -1.23
CA GLN A 52 -7.79 -0.75 -0.80
C GLN A 52 -9.27 -0.49 -1.11
N GLN A 53 -10.01 -1.57 -1.36
CA GLN A 53 -11.46 -1.58 -1.38
C GLN A 53 -11.90 -2.76 -0.54
N TYR A 54 -12.71 -2.51 0.48
CA TYR A 54 -13.29 -3.56 1.29
C TYR A 54 -14.58 -3.06 1.94
N ASP A 55 -15.47 -3.99 2.23
CA ASP A 55 -16.70 -3.67 2.95
C ASP A 55 -16.65 -4.41 4.31
N LEU A 56 -16.83 -3.68 5.41
CA LEU A 56 -16.91 -4.23 6.78
C LEU A 56 -18.34 -4.07 7.28
N GLN A 57 -19.00 -5.17 7.65
CA GLN A 57 -20.37 -5.14 8.18
C GLN A 57 -21.36 -4.35 7.29
N GLY A 58 -21.16 -4.40 5.97
CA GLY A 58 -21.97 -3.67 4.98
C GLY A 58 -21.60 -2.20 4.78
N GLN A 59 -20.64 -1.65 5.52
CA GLN A 59 -20.09 -0.31 5.28
C GLN A 59 -18.90 -0.39 4.32
N PRO A 60 -18.89 0.39 3.24
CA PRO A 60 -17.82 0.38 2.26
C PRO A 60 -16.67 1.34 2.59
N TYR A 61 -15.44 0.88 2.33
CA TYR A 61 -14.22 1.63 2.58
C TYR A 61 -13.35 1.69 1.32
N GLY A 62 -12.70 2.85 1.12
CA GLY A 62 -11.73 3.07 0.05
C GLY A 62 -12.32 3.39 -1.33
N THR A 63 -11.65 2.93 -2.40
CA THR A 63 -11.98 3.31 -3.79
C THR A 63 -12.78 2.23 -4.54
N ARG A 64 -13.82 2.62 -5.30
CA ARG A 64 -14.68 1.66 -6.04
C ARG A 64 -14.28 1.37 -7.49
N ASN A 65 -13.80 2.37 -8.24
CA ASN A 65 -13.42 2.16 -9.64
C ASN A 65 -11.99 1.61 -9.76
N ALA A 66 -11.73 0.88 -10.84
CA ALA A 66 -10.42 0.28 -11.11
C ALA A 66 -9.93 0.48 -12.55
N VAL A 67 -10.72 1.13 -13.40
CA VAL A 67 -10.36 1.38 -14.81
C VAL A 67 -10.16 2.86 -15.03
N LEU A 68 -9.03 3.19 -15.65
CA LEU A 68 -8.63 4.52 -16.03
C LEU A 68 -8.41 4.60 -17.54
N ASN A 69 -8.94 5.64 -18.15
CA ASN A 69 -8.62 6.05 -19.51
C ASN A 69 -8.79 7.57 -19.64
N THR A 70 -7.82 8.34 -19.13
CA THR A 70 -7.93 9.81 -19.09
C THR A 70 -6.58 10.50 -19.27
N GLU A 71 -6.62 11.77 -19.69
CA GLU A 71 -5.43 12.62 -19.81
C GLU A 71 -4.86 12.95 -18.42
N ALA A 72 -3.54 12.89 -18.27
CA ALA A 72 -2.81 13.26 -17.06
C ALA A 72 -2.62 14.77 -16.93
N ARG A 73 -2.82 15.29 -15.72
CA ARG A 73 -2.52 16.66 -15.30
C ARG A 73 -1.98 16.68 -13.88
N THR A 74 -1.39 17.79 -13.47
CA THR A 74 -0.97 18.02 -12.08
C THR A 74 -2.05 18.79 -11.30
N VAL A 75 -1.86 18.87 -9.99
CA VAL A 75 -2.78 19.55 -9.03
C VAL A 75 -2.97 21.04 -9.33
N ASP A 76 -1.95 21.65 -9.95
CA ASP A 76 -1.90 23.08 -10.25
C ASP A 76 -2.91 23.50 -11.34
N ALA A 77 -3.50 22.54 -12.06
CA ALA A 77 -4.50 22.84 -13.07
C ALA A 77 -5.84 23.31 -12.46
N ASP A 78 -6.48 24.30 -13.11
CA ASP A 78 -7.77 24.83 -12.67
C ASP A 78 -8.93 23.83 -12.84
N VAL A 79 -8.86 22.99 -13.88
CA VAL A 79 -9.88 22.00 -14.23
C VAL A 79 -9.30 20.58 -14.17
N LEU A 80 -9.73 19.81 -13.18
CA LEU A 80 -9.31 18.41 -12.95
C LEU A 80 -10.39 17.39 -13.38
N SER A 81 -11.57 17.82 -13.81
CA SER A 81 -12.68 16.94 -14.15
C SER A 81 -12.32 15.93 -15.25
N ARG A 82 -12.54 14.63 -15.00
CA ARG A 82 -12.22 13.53 -15.94
C ARG A 82 -10.74 13.47 -16.38
N ARG A 83 -9.82 13.99 -15.57
CA ARG A 83 -8.38 13.93 -15.80
C ARG A 83 -7.69 13.11 -14.71
N CYS A 84 -6.59 12.46 -15.03
CA CYS A 84 -5.75 11.75 -14.09
C CYS A 84 -4.83 12.75 -13.39
N VAL A 85 -4.97 12.93 -12.08
CA VAL A 85 -4.16 13.88 -11.32
C VAL A 85 -2.91 13.18 -10.79
N LEU A 86 -1.74 13.60 -11.26
CA LEU A 86 -0.45 13.15 -10.74
C LEU A 86 -0.03 14.03 -9.56
N MET A 87 0.33 13.40 -8.46
CA MET A 87 0.78 14.07 -7.23
C MET A 87 2.03 13.36 -6.71
N ARG A 88 3.09 14.10 -6.38
CA ARG A 88 4.20 13.53 -5.61
C ARG A 88 3.85 13.49 -4.14
N LEU A 89 4.33 12.48 -3.42
CA LEU A 89 4.15 12.37 -1.97
C LEU A 89 4.70 13.61 -1.22
N LEU A 90 5.79 14.20 -1.70
CA LEU A 90 6.39 15.40 -1.09
C LEU A 90 5.50 16.65 -1.22
N ASP A 91 4.69 16.72 -2.28
CA ASP A 91 3.76 17.83 -2.54
C ASP A 91 2.32 17.49 -2.09
N PHE A 92 2.16 16.34 -1.42
CA PHE A 92 0.86 15.82 -1.02
C PHE A 92 0.30 16.62 0.15
N SER A 93 -0.94 17.07 0.00
CA SER A 93 -1.73 17.69 1.06
C SER A 93 -3.15 17.17 0.99
N TYR A 94 -3.80 17.01 2.15
CA TYR A 94 -5.19 16.59 2.22
C TYR A 94 -6.12 17.54 1.47
N GLU A 95 -5.84 18.84 1.48
CA GLU A 95 -6.64 19.84 0.76
C GLU A 95 -6.56 19.64 -0.75
N HIS A 96 -5.37 19.37 -1.28
CA HIS A 96 -5.16 19.09 -2.69
C HIS A 96 -5.86 17.80 -3.13
N TYR A 97 -5.78 16.76 -2.29
CA TYR A 97 -6.49 15.51 -2.50
C TYR A 97 -8.01 15.73 -2.50
N GLN A 98 -8.54 16.45 -1.52
CA GLN A 98 -9.96 16.75 -1.42
C GLN A 98 -10.44 17.63 -2.59
N LYS A 99 -9.63 18.58 -3.08
CA LYS A 99 -9.90 19.37 -4.29
C LYS A 99 -10.04 18.45 -5.51
N ALA A 100 -9.14 17.51 -5.71
CA ALA A 100 -9.19 16.55 -6.81
C ALA A 100 -10.47 15.69 -6.77
N LEU A 101 -10.87 15.24 -5.58
CA LEU A 101 -12.11 14.49 -5.39
C LEU A 101 -13.36 15.35 -5.66
N ARG A 102 -13.43 16.57 -5.13
CA ARG A 102 -14.56 17.50 -5.32
C ARG A 102 -14.77 17.85 -6.80
N GLN A 103 -13.70 17.99 -7.57
CA GLN A 103 -13.78 18.26 -9.01
C GLN A 103 -14.07 17.01 -9.86
N SER A 104 -14.32 15.85 -9.25
CA SER A 104 -14.56 14.58 -9.95
C SER A 104 -13.42 14.25 -10.94
N ALA A 105 -12.19 14.22 -10.42
CA ALA A 105 -11.04 13.73 -11.17
C ALA A 105 -11.28 12.31 -11.70
N GLY A 106 -10.67 11.98 -12.85
CA GLY A 106 -10.76 10.66 -13.45
C GLY A 106 -9.99 9.60 -12.68
N ALA A 107 -8.85 9.99 -12.10
CA ALA A 107 -8.06 9.21 -11.14
C ALA A 107 -7.12 10.14 -10.37
N VAL A 108 -6.56 9.64 -9.28
CA VAL A 108 -5.43 10.27 -8.58
C VAL A 108 -4.29 9.26 -8.52
N VAL A 109 -3.09 9.64 -8.98
CA VAL A 109 -1.88 8.82 -8.89
C VAL A 109 -0.91 9.53 -7.96
N ILE A 110 -0.62 8.90 -6.82
CA ILE A 110 0.35 9.35 -5.84
C ILE A 110 1.68 8.65 -6.11
N ILE A 111 2.69 9.43 -6.44
CA ILE A 111 4.04 8.96 -6.74
C ILE A 111 4.84 8.91 -5.43
N LEU A 112 5.29 7.71 -5.07
CA LEU A 112 6.01 7.39 -3.84
C LEU A 112 7.52 7.29 -4.10
N PRO A 113 8.36 7.89 -3.25
CA PRO A 113 9.80 7.81 -3.43
C PRO A 113 10.33 6.39 -3.25
N ARG A 114 11.30 6.02 -4.09
CA ARG A 114 11.92 4.68 -4.05
C ARG A 114 12.54 4.37 -2.69
N ALA A 115 13.15 5.38 -2.07
CA ALA A 115 13.71 5.30 -0.73
C ALA A 115 12.77 5.96 0.29
N MET A 116 11.80 5.20 0.82
CA MET A 116 10.89 5.67 1.87
C MET A 116 11.61 6.14 3.15
N ALA A 117 12.85 5.70 3.35
CA ALA A 117 13.71 6.15 4.44
C ALA A 117 14.23 7.59 4.26
N ALA A 118 14.32 8.07 3.01
CA ALA A 118 14.82 9.42 2.70
C ALA A 118 13.75 10.51 2.87
N VAL A 119 12.48 10.13 3.09
CA VAL A 119 11.39 11.08 3.27
C VAL A 119 11.52 11.77 4.63
N PRO A 120 11.41 13.13 4.68
CA PRO A 120 11.41 13.88 5.93
C PRO A 120 10.37 13.35 6.92
N GLN A 121 10.73 13.30 8.20
CA GLN A 121 9.84 12.74 9.23
C GLN A 121 8.52 13.51 9.35
N ASP A 122 8.51 14.81 9.08
CA ASP A 122 7.32 15.65 9.16
C ASP A 122 6.28 15.26 8.09
N VAL A 123 6.72 15.05 6.85
CA VAL A 123 5.87 14.58 5.74
C VAL A 123 5.33 13.19 6.05
N VAL A 124 6.16 12.31 6.61
CA VAL A 124 5.72 10.95 6.99
C VAL A 124 4.64 11.00 8.08
N ARG A 125 4.80 11.84 9.11
CA ARG A 125 3.80 12.00 10.17
C ARG A 125 2.49 12.55 9.63
N GLN A 126 2.56 13.59 8.82
CA GLN A 126 1.39 14.18 8.17
C GLN A 126 0.67 13.16 7.29
N PHE A 127 1.41 12.39 6.49
CA PHE A 127 0.81 11.34 5.66
C PHE A 127 0.17 10.23 6.50
N MET A 128 0.81 9.80 7.58
CA MET A 128 0.28 8.79 8.51
C MET A 128 -1.02 9.22 9.20
N GLU A 129 -1.23 10.52 9.42
CA GLU A 129 -2.48 11.07 9.97
C GLU A 129 -3.60 11.09 8.92
N ILE A 130 -3.26 11.38 7.66
CA ILE A 130 -4.22 11.49 6.55
C ILE A 130 -4.63 10.10 6.02
N GLU A 131 -3.74 9.13 6.04
CA GLU A 131 -3.95 7.77 5.51
C GLU A 131 -5.23 7.08 6.01
N PRO A 132 -5.54 7.03 7.33
CA PRO A 132 -6.79 6.46 7.81
C PRO A 132 -8.02 7.26 7.37
N GLU A 133 -7.91 8.58 7.25
CA GLU A 133 -9.01 9.44 6.78
C GLU A 133 -9.32 9.19 5.30
N MET A 134 -8.28 8.99 4.48
CA MET A 134 -8.44 8.62 3.06
C MET A 134 -9.19 7.29 2.90
N LEU A 135 -8.87 6.29 3.75
CA LEU A 135 -9.52 4.99 3.71
C LEU A 135 -10.95 5.01 4.25
N ALA A 136 -11.21 5.82 5.27
CA ALA A 136 -12.54 5.98 5.87
C ALA A 136 -13.55 6.62 4.89
N MET A 137 -13.08 7.36 3.89
CA MET A 137 -13.92 7.99 2.89
C MET A 137 -14.22 7.04 1.72
N GLU A 138 -15.49 6.72 1.48
CA GLU A 138 -15.89 6.05 0.25
C GLU A 138 -15.72 7.00 -0.94
N THR A 139 -14.90 6.59 -1.92
CA THR A 139 -14.60 7.38 -3.11
C THR A 139 -14.82 6.59 -4.39
N VAL A 140 -15.49 7.21 -5.37
CA VAL A 140 -15.67 6.61 -6.71
C VAL A 140 -14.44 6.79 -7.57
N VAL A 141 -13.61 7.80 -7.28
CA VAL A 141 -12.38 8.11 -8.01
C VAL A 141 -11.30 7.08 -7.62
N PRO A 142 -10.69 6.36 -8.58
CA PRO A 142 -9.61 5.43 -8.28
C PRO A 142 -8.36 6.21 -7.85
N VAL A 143 -7.76 5.76 -6.75
CA VAL A 143 -6.50 6.29 -6.22
C VAL A 143 -5.46 5.19 -6.38
N TYR A 144 -4.36 5.53 -7.04
CA TYR A 144 -3.24 4.64 -7.31
C TYR A 144 -1.98 5.17 -6.65
N PHE A 145 -1.12 4.25 -6.24
CA PHE A 145 0.22 4.51 -5.74
C PHE A 145 1.22 3.91 -6.72
N ALA A 146 2.18 4.72 -7.16
CA ALA A 146 3.24 4.30 -8.06
C ALA A 146 4.59 4.55 -7.39
N VAL A 147 5.53 3.63 -7.51
CA VAL A 147 6.91 3.87 -7.06
C VAL A 147 7.60 4.77 -8.08
N GLU A 148 8.38 5.74 -7.61
CA GLU A 148 9.16 6.65 -8.43
C GLU A 148 10.07 5.89 -9.40
N ASP A 149 9.95 6.23 -10.67
CA ASP A 149 10.84 5.84 -11.76
C ASP A 149 11.26 7.10 -12.53
N GLU A 150 12.47 7.11 -13.10
CA GLU A 150 13.05 8.26 -13.81
C GLU A 150 12.15 8.68 -14.98
N ALA A 151 11.57 7.71 -15.69
CA ALA A 151 10.64 7.96 -16.77
C ALA A 151 9.32 8.57 -16.27
N LEU A 152 8.77 8.08 -15.15
CA LEU A 152 7.55 8.63 -14.53
C LEU A 152 7.78 10.07 -14.03
N LEU A 153 8.95 10.37 -13.48
CA LEU A 153 9.34 11.73 -13.09
C LEU A 153 9.41 12.66 -14.30
N SER A 154 9.98 12.20 -15.42
CA SER A 154 10.01 12.99 -16.66
C SER A 154 8.61 13.30 -17.20
N VAL A 155 7.67 12.34 -17.07
CA VAL A 155 6.27 12.55 -17.43
C VAL A 155 5.63 13.57 -16.49
N TYR A 156 5.87 13.45 -15.18
CA TYR A 156 5.38 14.41 -14.18
C TYR A 156 5.83 15.84 -14.49
N GLU A 157 7.13 16.07 -14.71
CA GLU A 157 7.68 17.40 -15.02
C GLU A 157 7.09 17.99 -16.31
N GLN A 158 6.94 17.17 -17.36
CA GLN A 158 6.31 17.61 -18.61
C GLN A 158 4.83 17.98 -18.41
N THR A 159 4.09 17.18 -17.62
CA THR A 159 2.69 17.49 -17.30
C THR A 159 2.55 18.72 -16.40
N GLN A 160 3.53 18.97 -15.52
CA GLN A 160 3.56 20.14 -14.66
C GLN A 160 3.78 21.41 -15.48
N ALA A 161 4.78 21.40 -16.37
CA ALA A 161 5.03 22.51 -17.30
C ALA A 161 3.80 22.80 -18.18
N ALA A 162 3.14 21.75 -18.69
CA ALA A 162 1.92 21.89 -19.46
C ALA A 162 0.75 22.46 -18.65
N SER A 163 0.60 22.08 -17.38
CA SER A 163 -0.46 22.57 -16.49
C SER A 163 -0.26 24.02 -16.08
N ALA A 164 0.97 24.42 -15.74
CA ALA A 164 1.31 25.81 -15.36
C ALA A 164 1.11 26.81 -16.51
N SER A 165 1.36 26.39 -17.75
CA SER A 165 1.22 27.25 -18.94
C SER A 165 -0.23 27.67 -19.25
N GLN A 166 -1.24 26.97 -18.72
CA GLN A 166 -2.65 27.29 -18.99
C GLN A 166 -3.22 28.40 -18.09
N GLY A 167 -2.59 28.70 -16.95
CA GLY A 167 -3.10 29.68 -15.98
C GLY A 167 -2.68 31.13 -16.22
N SER A 168 -1.71 31.41 -17.11
CA SER A 168 -1.05 32.72 -17.19
C SER A 168 -0.98 33.37 -18.58
N ALA A 169 -1.37 32.68 -19.65
CA ALA A 169 -1.20 33.16 -21.04
C ALA A 169 -2.51 33.59 -21.71
N SER A 170 -2.40 34.41 -22.77
CA SER A 170 -3.54 34.83 -23.58
C SER A 170 -4.23 33.63 -24.26
N ALA A 171 -5.54 33.70 -24.53
CA ALA A 171 -6.29 32.56 -25.07
C ALA A 171 -5.70 31.96 -26.38
N ALA A 172 -5.11 32.79 -27.25
CA ALA A 172 -4.47 32.32 -28.47
C ALA A 172 -3.13 31.60 -28.20
N GLU A 173 -2.36 32.09 -27.24
CA GLU A 173 -1.10 31.49 -26.80
C GLU A 173 -1.35 30.17 -26.06
N VAL A 174 -2.38 30.12 -25.19
CA VAL A 174 -2.83 28.86 -24.55
C VAL A 174 -3.23 27.84 -25.60
N LEU A 175 -3.94 28.22 -26.66
CA LEU A 175 -4.32 27.31 -27.74
C LEU A 175 -3.10 26.79 -28.53
N LEU A 176 -2.12 27.66 -28.82
CA LEU A 176 -0.92 27.30 -29.57
C LEU A 176 0.03 26.42 -28.73
N HIS A 177 0.18 26.72 -27.44
CA HIS A 177 0.92 25.89 -26.49
C HIS A 177 0.20 24.56 -26.24
N THR A 178 -1.13 24.54 -26.15
CA THR A 178 -1.88 23.28 -26.00
C THR A 178 -1.77 22.41 -27.26
N ALA A 179 -1.79 23.01 -28.45
CA ALA A 179 -1.63 22.27 -29.70
C ALA A 179 -0.23 21.65 -29.89
N THR A 180 0.80 22.32 -29.37
CA THR A 180 2.20 21.87 -29.48
C THR A 180 2.63 20.98 -28.31
N ALA A 181 2.01 21.15 -27.14
CA ALA A 181 2.24 20.36 -25.94
C ALA A 181 1.93 18.88 -26.18
N ASN A 182 2.66 18.03 -25.47
CA ASN A 182 2.40 16.60 -25.46
C ASN A 182 1.43 16.31 -24.32
N GLY A 183 0.24 15.83 -24.66
CA GLY A 183 -0.66 15.24 -23.67
C GLY A 183 -0.17 13.85 -23.32
N PHE A 184 -0.33 13.47 -22.05
CA PHE A 184 -0.14 12.09 -21.63
C PHE A 184 -1.50 11.51 -21.30
N GLN A 185 -1.84 10.37 -21.89
CA GLN A 185 -3.05 9.62 -21.58
C GLN A 185 -2.67 8.40 -20.76
N MET A 186 -3.21 8.31 -19.56
CA MET A 186 -2.98 7.19 -18.65
C MET A 186 -4.09 6.17 -18.84
N VAL A 187 -3.69 4.94 -19.12
CA VAL A 187 -4.61 3.81 -19.31
C VAL A 187 -4.19 2.64 -18.44
N THR A 188 -5.13 2.09 -17.69
CA THR A 188 -4.91 0.85 -16.92
C THR A 188 -5.29 -0.35 -17.77
N SER A 189 -4.46 -1.40 -17.75
CA SER A 189 -4.74 -2.66 -18.45
C SER A 189 -5.73 -3.58 -17.69
N GLY A 190 -6.05 -3.26 -16.44
CA GLY A 190 -6.92 -4.07 -15.58
C GLY A 190 -8.41 -3.94 -15.89
N ALA A 191 -9.18 -4.96 -15.49
CA ALA A 191 -10.64 -4.93 -15.52
C ALA A 191 -11.21 -4.16 -14.31
N GLN A 192 -12.53 -3.94 -14.30
CA GLN A 192 -13.21 -3.41 -13.11
C GLN A 192 -13.11 -4.39 -11.93
N SER A 193 -13.04 -3.84 -10.72
CA SER A 193 -12.96 -4.64 -9.51
C SER A 193 -14.22 -5.46 -9.28
N GLN A 194 -14.05 -6.71 -8.88
CA GLN A 194 -15.11 -7.62 -8.48
C GLN A 194 -14.91 -8.08 -7.03
N ALA A 195 -16.01 -8.34 -6.35
CA ALA A 195 -15.99 -8.89 -5.01
C ALA A 195 -15.51 -10.35 -5.08
N VAL A 196 -14.52 -10.69 -4.26
CA VAL A 196 -14.01 -12.04 -4.14
C VAL A 196 -14.92 -12.81 -3.20
N SER A 197 -15.74 -13.71 -3.76
CA SER A 197 -16.52 -14.66 -2.98
C SER A 197 -15.61 -15.76 -2.41
N ASP A 198 -15.85 -16.18 -1.17
CA ASP A 198 -15.17 -17.29 -0.50
C ASP A 198 -13.69 -17.05 -0.10
N TRP A 199 -13.34 -15.81 0.29
CA TRP A 199 -12.02 -15.53 0.88
C TRP A 199 -11.82 -16.22 2.23
N LEU A 200 -10.65 -16.83 2.41
CA LEU A 200 -10.26 -17.62 3.56
C LEU A 200 -9.21 -16.88 4.39
N ILE A 201 -9.50 -16.61 5.65
CA ILE A 201 -8.51 -16.09 6.61
C ILE A 201 -7.96 -17.27 7.40
N THR A 202 -6.66 -17.54 7.28
CA THR A 202 -6.01 -18.65 7.99
C THR A 202 -5.38 -18.15 9.29
N SER A 203 -5.43 -18.91 10.37
CA SER A 203 -4.69 -18.64 11.61
C SER A 203 -3.88 -19.88 11.97
N VAL A 204 -2.75 -19.70 12.65
CA VAL A 204 -1.86 -20.82 13.01
C VAL A 204 -1.76 -20.91 14.52
N GLU A 205 -1.99 -22.09 15.07
CA GLU A 205 -1.90 -22.39 16.50
C GLU A 205 -0.79 -23.42 16.73
N GLY A 206 -0.02 -23.29 17.81
CA GLY A 206 0.91 -24.32 18.27
C GLY A 206 0.99 -24.38 19.80
N ARG A 207 1.28 -25.56 20.35
CA ARG A 207 1.18 -25.82 21.81
C ARG A 207 2.48 -26.36 22.40
N LEU A 208 2.74 -25.98 23.65
CA LEU A 208 3.68 -26.63 24.56
C LEU A 208 2.92 -27.11 25.80
N THR A 209 2.91 -28.42 26.02
CA THR A 209 2.26 -29.03 27.17
C THR A 209 3.16 -29.02 28.40
N GLY A 210 2.58 -28.70 29.56
CA GLY A 210 3.22 -28.71 30.87
C GLY A 210 3.32 -30.12 31.48
N LEU A 211 4.05 -30.25 32.59
CA LEU A 211 4.40 -31.55 33.18
C LEU A 211 3.17 -32.34 33.69
N GLY A 212 2.08 -31.63 33.98
CA GLY A 212 0.81 -32.16 34.48
C GLY A 212 -0.26 -32.40 33.41
N GLY A 213 0.10 -32.34 32.13
CA GLY A 213 -0.84 -32.57 31.02
C GLY A 213 -1.84 -31.43 30.80
N GLU A 214 -3.03 -31.78 30.33
CA GLU A 214 -4.04 -30.85 29.83
C GLU A 214 -4.81 -30.09 30.91
N ASP A 215 -4.84 -30.60 32.14
CA ASP A 215 -5.57 -30.02 33.27
C ASP A 215 -4.88 -28.80 33.90
N LEU A 216 -3.65 -28.48 33.46
CA LEU A 216 -2.90 -27.33 33.95
C LEU A 216 -3.40 -26.01 33.33
N PRO A 217 -3.27 -24.89 34.07
CA PRO A 217 -3.60 -23.58 33.52
C PRO A 217 -2.79 -23.28 32.26
N THR A 218 -3.48 -22.75 31.25
CA THR A 218 -2.92 -22.40 29.95
C THR A 218 -2.73 -20.90 29.83
N ILE A 219 -1.52 -20.47 29.48
CA ILE A 219 -1.22 -19.09 29.09
C ILE A 219 -1.22 -19.02 27.57
N VAL A 220 -2.01 -18.11 27.02
CA VAL A 220 -2.14 -17.93 25.57
C VAL A 220 -1.35 -16.71 25.15
N ILE A 221 -0.40 -16.87 24.23
CA ILE A 221 0.39 -15.78 23.65
C ILE A 221 -0.09 -15.59 22.22
N VAL A 222 -0.64 -14.42 21.95
CA VAL A 222 -1.27 -14.10 20.66
C VAL A 222 -0.51 -12.97 19.97
N ALA A 223 -0.32 -13.08 18.67
CA ALA A 223 0.03 -11.95 17.83
C ALA A 223 -0.67 -12.08 16.48
N HIS A 224 -1.33 -11.03 16.02
CA HIS A 224 -1.84 -11.02 14.66
C HIS A 224 -0.70 -10.74 13.67
N TYR A 225 -0.72 -11.42 12.51
CA TYR A 225 0.32 -11.24 11.51
C TYR A 225 -0.03 -10.28 10.38
N ASP A 226 -1.23 -9.73 10.36
CA ASP A 226 -1.63 -8.84 9.26
C ASP A 226 -0.99 -7.46 9.36
N ALA A 227 -0.69 -6.91 8.19
CA ALA A 227 -0.33 -5.53 7.97
C ALA A 227 -1.52 -4.79 7.34
N PHE A 228 -1.65 -3.49 7.62
CA PHE A 228 -2.69 -2.65 7.03
C PHE A 228 -2.13 -1.28 6.66
N GLY A 229 -2.59 -0.76 5.53
CA GLY A 229 -2.21 0.54 4.97
C GLY A 229 -3.07 0.86 3.76
N VAL A 230 -2.97 2.07 3.23
CA VAL A 230 -3.84 2.56 2.12
C VAL A 230 -3.76 1.69 0.87
N ALA A 231 -2.59 1.12 0.58
CA ALA A 231 -2.37 0.21 -0.54
C ALA A 231 -1.95 -1.18 0.00
N PRO A 232 -2.70 -2.27 -0.27
CA PRO A 232 -2.44 -3.58 0.33
C PRO A 232 -1.08 -4.16 -0.08
N TRP A 233 -0.71 -3.96 -1.34
CA TRP A 233 0.55 -4.45 -1.91
C TRP A 233 1.80 -3.74 -1.39
N LEU A 234 1.65 -2.54 -0.80
CA LEU A 234 2.74 -1.79 -0.19
C LEU A 234 2.76 -1.93 1.34
N SER A 235 1.77 -2.63 1.90
CA SER A 235 1.62 -2.82 3.34
C SER A 235 2.52 -3.96 3.83
N LEU A 236 3.79 -3.64 4.08
CA LEU A 236 4.77 -4.58 4.66
C LEU A 236 4.57 -4.76 6.18
N GLY A 237 4.28 -3.67 6.90
CA GLY A 237 3.91 -3.69 8.32
C GLY A 237 5.03 -4.15 9.26
N ALA A 238 6.25 -3.63 9.10
CA ALA A 238 7.40 -4.06 9.88
C ALA A 238 7.15 -3.99 11.39
N ASP A 239 6.85 -2.82 11.94
CA ASP A 239 6.48 -2.69 13.35
C ASP A 239 5.05 -3.20 13.59
N SER A 240 4.11 -2.93 12.68
CA SER A 240 2.68 -3.24 12.76
C SER A 240 2.24 -4.37 11.79
N ASN A 241 2.17 -5.63 12.19
CA ASN A 241 2.64 -6.21 13.45
C ASN A 241 3.73 -7.27 13.23
N GLY A 242 4.66 -7.01 12.30
CA GLY A 242 5.82 -7.88 12.06
C GLY A 242 6.66 -8.07 13.34
N SER A 243 6.84 -6.99 14.10
CA SER A 243 7.53 -7.01 15.38
C SER A 243 6.86 -7.96 16.39
N GLY A 244 5.53 -7.92 16.56
CA GLY A 244 4.81 -8.81 17.48
C GLY A 244 4.97 -10.29 17.13
N ILE A 245 4.87 -10.65 15.84
CA ILE A 245 5.13 -12.02 15.39
C ILE A 245 6.57 -12.44 15.67
N SER A 246 7.54 -11.57 15.36
CA SER A 246 8.95 -11.90 15.57
C SER A 246 9.24 -12.22 17.05
N VAL A 247 8.62 -11.47 17.97
CA VAL A 247 8.69 -11.76 19.40
C VAL A 247 7.97 -13.06 19.73
N LEU A 248 6.78 -13.31 19.20
CA LEU A 248 6.04 -14.57 19.41
C LEU A 248 6.87 -15.79 18.98
N LEU A 249 7.51 -15.73 17.81
CA LEU A 249 8.36 -16.79 17.27
C LEU A 249 9.61 -17.03 18.11
N GLU A 250 10.24 -15.95 18.60
CA GLU A 250 11.40 -16.05 19.47
C GLU A 250 11.03 -16.59 20.86
N LEU A 251 9.88 -16.19 21.42
CA LEU A 251 9.35 -16.77 22.66
C LEU A 251 9.07 -18.26 22.50
N ALA A 252 8.48 -18.69 21.38
CA ALA A 252 8.25 -20.10 21.08
C ALA A 252 9.57 -20.89 21.10
N ARG A 253 10.65 -20.34 20.50
CA ARG A 253 11.99 -20.95 20.52
C ARG A 253 12.58 -21.05 21.93
N LEU A 254 12.50 -19.97 22.72
CA LEU A 254 13.05 -19.92 24.08
C LEU A 254 12.32 -20.91 25.01
N PHE A 255 10.99 -20.90 24.99
CA PHE A 255 10.18 -21.79 25.82
C PHE A 255 10.26 -23.25 25.37
N SER A 256 10.39 -23.53 24.06
CA SER A 256 10.65 -24.88 23.57
C SER A 256 11.89 -25.51 24.21
N ARG A 257 12.98 -24.73 24.32
CA ARG A 257 14.20 -25.20 25.00
C ARG A 257 13.99 -25.45 26.49
N LEU A 258 13.25 -24.57 27.19
CA LEU A 258 12.95 -24.73 28.61
C LEU A 258 12.07 -25.96 28.90
N TYR A 259 11.06 -26.20 28.06
CA TYR A 259 10.12 -27.32 28.19
C TYR A 259 10.75 -28.65 27.75
N THR A 260 11.85 -28.65 26.99
CA THR A 260 12.53 -29.90 26.60
C THR A 260 13.23 -30.58 27.78
N TYR A 261 13.76 -29.82 28.75
CA TYR A 261 14.48 -30.39 29.88
C TYR A 261 13.55 -30.69 31.07
N LYS A 262 13.63 -31.91 31.60
CA LYS A 262 12.78 -32.35 32.74
C LYS A 262 12.89 -31.46 33.98
N ARG A 263 14.07 -30.89 34.26
CA ARG A 263 14.31 -30.06 35.46
C ARG A 263 13.68 -28.66 35.34
N THR A 264 13.62 -28.13 34.13
CA THR A 264 13.03 -26.81 33.83
C THR A 264 11.63 -26.94 33.26
N HIS A 265 11.04 -28.14 33.23
CA HIS A 265 9.70 -28.32 32.69
C HIS A 265 8.68 -27.64 33.61
N ALA A 266 7.95 -26.67 33.08
CA ALA A 266 6.99 -25.90 33.87
C ALA A 266 5.67 -26.65 34.10
N ALA A 267 4.92 -26.19 35.10
CA ALA A 267 3.57 -26.64 35.44
C ALA A 267 2.48 -25.75 34.80
N TYR A 268 2.76 -25.18 33.62
CA TYR A 268 1.81 -24.40 32.83
C TYR A 268 1.81 -24.87 31.38
N ASN A 269 0.65 -24.81 30.73
CA ASN A 269 0.53 -25.01 29.30
C ASN A 269 0.77 -23.67 28.59
N LEU A 270 1.53 -23.66 27.50
CA LEU A 270 1.70 -22.48 26.65
C LEU A 270 1.07 -22.73 25.29
N LEU A 271 0.22 -21.80 24.86
CA LEU A 271 -0.43 -21.83 23.55
C LEU A 271 0.02 -20.58 22.79
N PHE A 272 0.59 -20.79 21.61
CA PHE A 272 1.03 -19.73 20.71
C PHE A 272 0.02 -19.64 19.56
N PHE A 273 -0.58 -18.47 19.38
CA PHE A 273 -1.59 -18.26 18.36
C PHE A 273 -1.20 -17.07 17.47
N ALA A 274 -0.98 -17.35 16.18
CA ALA A 274 -0.75 -16.36 15.15
C ALA A 274 -2.06 -16.12 14.39
N SER A 275 -2.74 -15.02 14.71
CA SER A 275 -4.07 -14.73 14.17
C SER A 275 -4.00 -14.04 12.80
N GLY A 276 -4.87 -14.46 11.88
CA GLY A 276 -5.12 -13.77 10.62
C GLY A 276 -6.33 -12.84 10.71
N GLY A 277 -6.42 -11.84 9.83
CA GLY A 277 -7.51 -10.86 9.85
C GLY A 277 -7.54 -9.97 11.10
N GLY A 278 -6.41 -9.77 11.78
CA GLY A 278 -6.24 -8.91 12.96
C GLY A 278 -6.70 -7.48 12.71
N LYS A 279 -6.31 -6.91 11.57
CA LYS A 279 -6.66 -5.52 11.19
C LYS A 279 -8.10 -5.37 10.68
N PHE A 280 -8.76 -6.46 10.33
CA PHE A 280 -10.17 -6.49 9.93
C PHE A 280 -11.06 -6.90 11.11
N ASN A 281 -10.91 -6.22 12.26
CA ASN A 281 -11.67 -6.50 13.48
C ASN A 281 -11.37 -7.87 14.13
N TYR A 282 -10.13 -8.34 14.04
CA TYR A 282 -9.66 -9.58 14.69
C TYR A 282 -10.50 -10.84 14.35
N GLN A 283 -10.80 -11.03 13.06
CA GLN A 283 -11.71 -12.11 12.64
C GLN A 283 -11.15 -13.51 12.90
N GLY A 284 -9.84 -13.72 12.69
CA GLY A 284 -9.19 -14.99 13.02
C GLY A 284 -9.36 -15.34 14.50
N THR A 285 -9.13 -14.37 15.38
CA THR A 285 -9.25 -14.53 16.84
C THR A 285 -10.69 -14.72 17.28
N LYS A 286 -11.63 -13.97 16.71
CA LYS A 286 -13.07 -14.13 16.97
C LYS A 286 -13.51 -15.56 16.67
N ARG A 287 -13.18 -16.06 15.47
CA ARG A 287 -13.63 -17.40 15.06
C ARG A 287 -12.93 -18.50 15.83
N TRP A 288 -11.62 -18.35 16.08
CA TRP A 288 -10.90 -19.30 16.91
C TRP A 288 -11.48 -19.39 18.33
N LEU A 289 -11.92 -18.26 18.90
CA LEU A 289 -12.63 -18.25 20.18
C LEU A 289 -14.01 -18.94 20.11
N GLU A 290 -14.77 -18.73 19.04
CA GLU A 290 -16.03 -19.46 18.81
C GLU A 290 -15.79 -20.96 18.68
N ASP A 291 -14.87 -21.38 17.82
CA ASP A 291 -14.59 -22.81 17.61
C ASP A 291 -14.04 -23.47 18.88
N SER A 292 -13.17 -22.78 19.62
CA SER A 292 -12.55 -23.34 20.82
C SER A 292 -13.43 -23.27 22.07
N LEU A 293 -14.41 -22.36 22.14
CA LEU A 293 -15.33 -22.25 23.28
C LEU A 293 -16.70 -22.91 23.00
N ASP A 294 -17.12 -23.07 21.75
CA ASP A 294 -18.45 -23.59 21.44
C ASP A 294 -18.41 -25.09 21.06
N HIS A 295 -17.24 -25.65 20.70
CA HIS A 295 -17.06 -27.10 20.52
C HIS A 295 -16.60 -27.80 21.81
N THR A 296 -17.45 -28.69 22.33
CA THR A 296 -17.23 -29.46 23.57
C THR A 296 -15.98 -30.36 23.55
N ASP A 297 -15.44 -30.67 22.37
CA ASP A 297 -14.27 -31.52 22.19
C ASP A 297 -12.93 -30.77 22.36
N SER A 298 -12.94 -29.44 22.42
CA SER A 298 -11.76 -28.59 22.69
C SER A 298 -11.88 -27.87 24.04
N SER A 299 -12.14 -28.63 25.11
CA SER A 299 -12.43 -28.12 26.46
C SER A 299 -11.28 -27.38 27.17
N LEU A 300 -10.10 -27.25 26.56
CA LEU A 300 -8.93 -26.63 27.21
C LEU A 300 -9.13 -25.15 27.55
N LEU A 301 -9.88 -24.39 26.76
CA LEU A 301 -9.97 -22.94 26.92
C LEU A 301 -11.13 -22.47 27.82
N GLN A 302 -12.13 -23.32 28.07
CA GLN A 302 -13.34 -22.89 28.77
C GLN A 302 -13.06 -22.57 30.26
N ASP A 303 -12.29 -23.42 30.95
CA ASP A 303 -12.07 -23.28 32.40
C ASP A 303 -10.60 -23.17 32.84
N ASN A 304 -9.64 -23.49 31.95
CA ASN A 304 -8.22 -23.57 32.32
C ASN A 304 -7.35 -22.40 31.79
N VAL A 305 -7.92 -21.33 31.22
CA VAL A 305 -7.09 -20.19 30.74
C VAL A 305 -6.67 -19.30 31.90
N ALA A 306 -5.36 -19.24 32.15
CA ALA A 306 -4.79 -18.37 33.17
C ALA A 306 -4.88 -16.89 32.77
N PHE A 307 -4.35 -16.55 31.60
CA PHE A 307 -4.47 -15.25 30.95
C PHE A 307 -4.01 -15.31 29.49
N VAL A 308 -4.39 -14.28 28.73
CA VAL A 308 -4.02 -14.08 27.33
C VAL A 308 -3.13 -12.84 27.21
N LEU A 309 -1.92 -13.02 26.69
CA LEU A 309 -0.98 -11.96 26.34
C LEU A 309 -1.04 -11.72 24.84
N CYS A 310 -1.55 -10.56 24.42
CA CYS A 310 -1.52 -10.14 23.02
C CYS A 310 -0.30 -9.24 22.77
N LEU A 311 0.49 -9.51 21.74
CA LEU A 311 1.64 -8.71 21.33
C LEU A 311 1.30 -7.89 20.08
N ASP A 312 1.40 -6.56 20.17
CA ASP A 312 1.16 -5.65 19.04
C ASP A 312 2.19 -4.52 19.02
N THR A 313 2.90 -4.30 17.92
CA THR A 313 3.85 -3.17 17.75
C THR A 313 4.83 -3.01 18.91
N VAL A 314 5.86 -3.85 18.96
CA VAL A 314 6.88 -3.88 20.02
C VAL A 314 8.30 -3.64 19.50
N GLY A 315 8.44 -3.25 18.22
CA GLY A 315 9.73 -3.06 17.56
C GLY A 315 10.30 -1.66 17.68
N ARG A 316 9.61 -0.73 18.33
CA ARG A 316 10.02 0.68 18.45
C ARG A 316 9.77 1.25 19.85
N GLY A 317 10.49 2.34 20.15
CA GLY A 317 10.28 3.17 21.34
C GLY A 317 10.96 2.66 22.62
N SER A 318 11.07 3.55 23.59
CA SER A 318 11.50 3.28 24.97
C SER A 318 10.33 3.14 25.94
N HIS A 319 9.09 3.29 25.45
CA HIS A 319 7.88 3.17 26.25
C HIS A 319 7.22 1.83 25.96
N LEU A 320 6.97 1.02 26.98
CA LEU A 320 6.13 -0.17 26.87
C LEU A 320 4.83 0.07 27.63
N ARG A 321 3.71 -0.17 26.96
CA ARG A 321 2.38 0.08 27.50
C ARG A 321 1.59 -1.21 27.54
N LEU A 322 0.91 -1.43 28.65
CA LEU A 322 0.02 -2.58 28.83
C LEU A 322 -1.41 -2.08 28.78
N HIS A 323 -2.11 -2.41 27.70
CA HIS A 323 -3.48 -2.03 27.44
C HIS A 323 -4.42 -3.06 28.06
N VAL A 324 -5.31 -2.59 28.94
CA VAL A 324 -6.31 -3.42 29.62
C VAL A 324 -7.73 -2.88 29.43
N SER A 325 -8.67 -3.79 29.25
CA SER A 325 -10.10 -3.50 29.22
C SER A 325 -10.71 -3.40 30.62
N LYS A 326 -10.18 -4.19 31.55
CA LYS A 326 -10.55 -4.21 32.97
C LYS A 326 -9.25 -4.24 33.77
N PRO A 327 -9.08 -3.36 34.77
CA PRO A 327 -7.89 -3.41 35.62
C PRO A 327 -7.82 -4.76 36.34
N PRO A 328 -6.64 -5.41 36.36
CA PRO A 328 -6.50 -6.73 36.96
C PRO A 328 -6.66 -6.65 38.48
N ARG A 329 -7.44 -7.58 39.04
CA ARG A 329 -7.67 -7.66 40.49
C ARG A 329 -6.46 -8.24 41.20
N GLU A 330 -6.13 -7.73 42.37
CA GLU A 330 -5.07 -8.27 43.22
C GLU A 330 -5.33 -9.75 43.53
N GLY A 331 -4.27 -10.58 43.46
CA GLY A 331 -4.36 -12.04 43.61
C GLY A 331 -4.63 -12.82 42.31
N THR A 332 -4.90 -12.15 41.19
CA THR A 332 -5.00 -12.83 39.88
C THR A 332 -3.62 -13.01 39.22
N LEU A 333 -3.47 -14.04 38.38
CA LEU A 333 -2.24 -14.25 37.59
C LEU A 333 -1.95 -13.09 36.64
N GLN A 334 -2.99 -12.41 36.15
CA GLN A 334 -2.86 -11.21 35.34
C GLN A 334 -2.20 -10.06 36.13
N HIS A 335 -2.60 -9.87 37.39
CA HIS A 335 -1.97 -8.87 38.26
C HIS A 335 -0.54 -9.27 38.62
N ALA A 336 -0.27 -10.56 38.85
CA ALA A 336 1.09 -11.05 39.07
C ALA A 336 1.99 -10.76 37.88
N PHE A 337 1.52 -11.00 36.65
CA PHE A 337 2.27 -10.66 35.44
C PHE A 337 2.54 -9.16 35.30
N LEU A 338 1.56 -8.31 35.58
CA LEU A 338 1.74 -6.85 35.55
C LEU A 338 2.83 -6.43 36.54
N ARG A 339 2.78 -6.93 37.77
CA ARG A 339 3.80 -6.65 38.80
C ARG A 339 5.18 -7.13 38.38
N GLU A 340 5.30 -8.34 37.84
CA GLU A 340 6.59 -8.86 37.36
C GLU A 340 7.15 -8.07 36.18
N LEU A 341 6.29 -7.53 35.33
CA LEU A 341 6.74 -6.69 34.23
C LEU A 341 7.24 -5.34 34.76
N GLU A 342 6.56 -4.74 35.73
CA GLU A 342 7.03 -3.53 36.43
C GLU A 342 8.37 -3.74 37.12
N THR A 343 8.55 -4.87 37.83
CA THR A 343 9.81 -5.17 38.52
C THR A 343 10.95 -5.41 37.53
N VAL A 344 10.73 -6.19 36.47
CA VAL A 344 11.75 -6.45 35.43
C VAL A 344 12.13 -5.15 34.71
N ALA A 345 11.15 -4.32 34.35
CA ALA A 345 11.43 -3.04 33.70
C ALA A 345 12.22 -2.12 34.63
N ALA A 346 11.83 -1.96 35.89
CA ALA A 346 12.49 -1.05 36.82
C ALA A 346 13.91 -1.49 37.20
N HIS A 347 14.14 -2.80 37.42
CA HIS A 347 15.40 -3.32 37.93
C HIS A 347 16.40 -3.70 36.84
N GLN A 348 15.95 -4.35 35.77
CA GLN A 348 16.84 -4.85 34.73
C GLN A 348 17.00 -3.88 33.55
N PHE A 349 16.01 -3.01 33.30
CA PHE A 349 15.98 -2.14 32.12
C PHE A 349 15.49 -0.72 32.46
N PRO A 350 16.26 0.07 33.24
CA PRO A 350 15.84 1.41 33.68
C PRO A 350 15.59 2.39 32.52
N ASP A 351 16.11 2.10 31.33
CA ASP A 351 15.88 2.88 30.11
C ASP A 351 14.45 2.77 29.56
N VAL A 352 13.67 1.78 30.02
CA VAL A 352 12.32 1.50 29.54
C VAL A 352 11.29 1.97 30.57
N SER A 353 10.48 2.95 30.20
CA SER A 353 9.34 3.33 31.03
C SER A 353 8.17 2.41 30.74
N PHE A 354 7.63 1.79 31.77
CA PHE A 354 6.41 0.99 31.68
C PHE A 354 5.21 1.78 32.20
N SER A 355 4.07 1.67 31.51
CA SER A 355 2.81 2.28 31.96
C SER A 355 1.60 1.42 31.60
N MET A 356 0.62 1.33 32.50
CA MET A 356 -0.67 0.69 32.20
C MET A 356 -1.66 1.70 31.63
N VAL A 357 -2.29 1.36 30.51
CA VAL A 357 -3.36 2.16 29.88
C VAL A 357 -4.67 1.37 29.97
N HIS A 358 -5.68 1.97 30.60
CA HIS A 358 -6.99 1.36 30.73
C HIS A 358 -8.00 2.05 29.80
N LYS A 359 -8.64 1.26 28.94
CA LYS A 359 -9.74 1.70 28.07
C LYS A 359 -10.92 0.77 28.26
N LYS A 360 -12.10 1.32 28.59
CA LYS A 360 -13.34 0.52 28.63
C LYS A 360 -13.76 0.15 27.21
N ILE A 361 -14.23 -1.09 27.04
CA ILE A 361 -14.75 -1.59 25.76
C ILE A 361 -16.04 -0.86 25.43
N ASN A 362 -16.10 -0.25 24.26
CA ASN A 362 -17.32 0.31 23.72
C ASN A 362 -17.95 -0.71 22.76
N LEU A 363 -19.07 -1.30 23.15
CA LEU A 363 -19.75 -2.30 22.30
C LEU A 363 -20.50 -1.67 21.12
N ALA A 364 -20.67 -0.34 21.12
CA ALA A 364 -21.33 0.37 20.03
C ALA A 364 -20.37 0.70 18.86
N ASP A 365 -19.06 0.56 19.06
CA ASP A 365 -18.09 0.77 17.98
C ASP A 365 -18.00 -0.48 17.11
N ASP A 366 -18.10 -0.31 15.78
CA ASP A 366 -18.02 -1.39 14.80
C ASP A 366 -16.64 -2.08 14.79
N VAL A 367 -15.58 -1.33 15.14
CA VAL A 367 -14.18 -1.77 15.15
C VAL A 367 -13.62 -1.77 16.56
N LEU A 368 -13.10 -2.92 16.99
CA LEU A 368 -12.39 -3.05 18.26
C LEU A 368 -11.00 -2.42 18.20
N ALA A 369 -10.55 -1.86 19.32
CA ALA A 369 -9.27 -1.15 19.37
C ALA A 369 -8.07 -2.09 19.47
N TRP A 370 -8.20 -3.15 20.25
CA TRP A 370 -7.12 -4.09 20.53
C TRP A 370 -7.63 -5.53 20.54
N GLU A 371 -6.72 -6.46 20.27
CA GLU A 371 -7.07 -7.88 20.17
C GLU A 371 -7.63 -8.44 21.50
N HIS A 372 -7.11 -7.98 22.63
CA HIS A 372 -7.57 -8.41 23.96
C HIS A 372 -9.05 -8.08 24.23
N GLU A 373 -9.65 -7.12 23.50
CA GLU A 373 -11.07 -6.79 23.66
C GLU A 373 -11.97 -7.97 23.23
N ARG A 374 -11.56 -8.75 22.20
CA ARG A 374 -12.28 -9.97 21.78
C ARG A 374 -12.34 -11.01 22.88
N PHE A 375 -11.22 -11.23 23.56
CA PHE A 375 -11.11 -12.15 24.69
C PHE A 375 -11.93 -11.67 25.90
N ALA A 376 -11.87 -10.37 26.19
CA ALA A 376 -12.58 -9.78 27.32
C ALA A 376 -14.12 -9.84 27.16
N ILE A 377 -14.64 -9.78 25.92
CA ILE A 377 -16.08 -10.01 25.62
C ILE A 377 -16.49 -11.43 26.01
N ARG A 378 -15.65 -12.43 25.73
CA ARG A 378 -15.83 -13.84 26.15
C ARG A 378 -15.44 -14.10 27.61
N ARG A 379 -15.20 -13.05 28.41
CA ARG A 379 -14.83 -13.10 29.84
C ARG A 379 -13.47 -13.73 30.16
N LEU A 380 -12.58 -13.84 29.17
CA LEU A 380 -11.22 -14.30 29.40
C LEU A 380 -10.32 -13.14 29.88
N PRO A 381 -9.42 -13.37 30.86
CA PRO A 381 -8.46 -12.36 31.30
C PRO A 381 -7.41 -12.13 30.21
N ALA A 382 -7.42 -10.95 29.59
CA ALA A 382 -6.56 -10.63 28.46
C ALA A 382 -6.05 -9.20 28.50
N PHE A 383 -4.88 -8.97 27.91
CA PHE A 383 -4.27 -7.65 27.79
C PHE A 383 -3.33 -7.59 26.58
N THR A 384 -3.14 -6.39 26.03
CA THR A 384 -2.23 -6.17 24.89
C THR A 384 -1.01 -5.38 25.33
N LEU A 385 0.18 -5.88 24.99
CA LEU A 385 1.43 -5.16 25.15
C LEU A 385 1.78 -4.45 23.83
N SER A 386 1.95 -3.14 23.89
CA SER A 386 2.40 -2.35 22.74
C SER A 386 3.22 -1.13 23.17
N HIS A 387 4.02 -0.58 22.28
CA HIS A 387 4.70 0.69 22.55
C HIS A 387 3.78 1.91 22.28
N LEU A 388 2.63 1.70 21.63
CA LEU A 388 1.70 2.77 21.23
C LEU A 388 0.82 3.23 22.40
N GLU A 389 0.52 4.54 22.42
CA GLU A 389 -0.39 5.13 23.41
C GLU A 389 -1.86 4.90 23.05
N SER A 390 -2.18 5.02 21.76
CA SER A 390 -3.52 4.88 21.24
C SER A 390 -3.56 3.90 20.08
N HIS A 391 -4.64 3.12 20.02
CA HIS A 391 -4.98 2.22 18.92
C HIS A 391 -5.14 2.92 17.55
N ARG A 392 -5.39 4.24 17.53
CA ARG A 392 -5.51 5.07 16.32
C ARG A 392 -4.20 5.72 15.87
N ALA A 393 -3.07 5.36 16.49
CA ALA A 393 -1.79 5.91 16.11
C ALA A 393 -1.48 5.57 14.65
N GLY A 394 -1.15 6.59 13.85
CA GLY A 394 -0.81 6.47 12.43
C GLY A 394 0.16 5.34 12.04
N PRO A 395 1.27 5.05 12.77
CA PRO A 395 2.18 3.96 12.37
C PRO A 395 1.55 2.58 12.39
N ARG A 396 0.39 2.39 13.03
CA ARG A 396 -0.29 1.10 13.13
C ARG A 396 -0.99 0.69 11.83
N SER A 397 -1.30 1.64 10.95
CA SER A 397 -2.13 1.44 9.75
C SER A 397 -1.54 2.15 8.52
N SER A 398 -0.21 2.16 8.38
CA SER A 398 0.47 2.93 7.34
C SER A 398 1.37 2.11 6.43
N ILE A 399 1.37 2.44 5.13
CA ILE A 399 2.35 1.93 4.15
C ILE A 399 3.79 2.41 4.43
N MET A 400 3.96 3.44 5.26
CA MET A 400 5.26 3.99 5.64
C MET A 400 6.01 3.12 6.67
N ASP A 401 5.36 2.06 7.17
CA ASP A 401 5.95 1.12 8.12
C ASP A 401 6.85 0.07 7.44
N VAL A 402 8.12 0.46 7.28
CA VAL A 402 9.16 -0.31 6.59
C VAL A 402 10.24 -0.82 7.56
N ARG A 403 10.98 -1.85 7.16
CA ARG A 403 12.04 -2.50 7.97
C ARG A 403 13.05 -1.54 8.59
N SER A 404 13.45 -0.49 7.87
CA SER A 404 14.44 0.50 8.33
C SER A 404 13.97 1.34 9.52
N ARG A 405 12.67 1.29 9.85
CA ARG A 405 12.08 2.02 10.98
C ARG A 405 12.21 1.25 12.30
N VAL A 406 12.33 -0.07 12.25
CA VAL A 406 12.43 -0.97 13.41
C VAL A 406 13.89 -1.10 13.83
N ASP A 407 14.18 -0.86 15.11
CA ASP A 407 15.53 -1.06 15.67
C ASP A 407 15.64 -2.45 16.30
N SER A 408 16.55 -3.26 15.78
CA SER A 408 16.84 -4.62 16.22
C SER A 408 17.24 -4.69 17.70
N LYS A 409 17.92 -3.66 18.22
CA LYS A 409 18.30 -3.60 19.64
C LYS A 409 17.07 -3.43 20.52
N THR A 410 16.16 -2.52 20.14
CA THR A 410 14.92 -2.32 20.88
C THR A 410 14.03 -3.55 20.85
N LEU A 411 13.95 -4.24 19.71
CA LEU A 411 13.20 -5.49 19.58
C LEU A 411 13.78 -6.57 20.51
N THR A 412 15.10 -6.79 20.45
CA THR A 412 15.79 -7.78 21.31
C THR A 412 15.59 -7.48 22.80
N ARG A 413 15.71 -6.20 23.19
CA ARG A 413 15.46 -5.75 24.56
C ARG A 413 14.02 -6.02 24.99
N ASN A 414 13.04 -5.66 24.16
CA ASN A 414 11.63 -5.83 24.47
C ASN A 414 11.25 -7.33 24.54
N THR A 415 11.78 -8.16 23.64
CA THR A 415 11.65 -9.63 23.71
C THR A 415 12.21 -10.17 25.02
N ARG A 416 13.37 -9.69 25.46
CA ARG A 416 13.98 -10.10 26.72
C ARG A 416 13.12 -9.74 27.93
N ILE A 417 12.57 -8.52 27.97
CA ILE A 417 11.65 -8.08 29.04
C ILE A 417 10.43 -9.01 29.12
N ILE A 418 9.81 -9.32 27.96
CA ILE A 418 8.62 -10.17 27.90
C ILE A 418 8.95 -11.61 28.31
N ALA A 419 10.05 -12.17 27.82
CA ALA A 419 10.49 -13.53 28.13
C ALA A 419 10.78 -13.69 29.63
N GLU A 420 11.47 -12.72 30.22
CA GLU A 420 11.83 -12.70 31.63
C GLU A 420 10.57 -12.57 32.52
N ALA A 421 9.67 -11.64 32.21
CA ALA A 421 8.42 -11.46 32.93
C ALA A 421 7.53 -12.72 32.87
N LEU A 422 7.38 -13.33 31.69
CA LEU A 422 6.63 -14.59 31.54
C LEU A 422 7.26 -15.72 32.36
N THR A 423 8.58 -15.85 32.32
CA THR A 423 9.32 -16.88 33.05
C THR A 423 9.17 -16.73 34.56
N ARG A 424 9.23 -15.49 35.06
CA ARG A 424 9.02 -15.20 36.49
C ARG A 424 7.64 -15.61 36.97
N VAL A 425 6.61 -15.38 36.15
CA VAL A 425 5.24 -15.83 36.45
C VAL A 425 5.11 -17.35 36.38
N ILE A 426 5.61 -17.98 35.31
CA ILE A 426 5.47 -19.43 35.09
C ILE A 426 6.16 -20.25 36.18
N TYR A 427 7.34 -19.84 36.65
CA TYR A 427 8.08 -20.56 37.69
C TYR A 427 7.87 -20.00 39.10
N ASN A 428 7.06 -18.94 39.23
CA ASN A 428 6.81 -18.22 40.47
C ASN A 428 8.11 -17.90 41.23
N LEU A 429 9.02 -17.23 40.54
CA LEU A 429 10.39 -16.99 41.00
C LEU A 429 10.45 -15.99 42.17
N THR A 430 9.50 -15.07 42.22
CA THR A 430 9.40 -14.04 43.26
C THR A 430 9.00 -14.62 44.61
N GLU A 431 8.04 -15.56 44.64
CA GLU A 431 7.68 -16.27 45.87
C GLU A 431 8.80 -17.20 46.34
N LYS A 432 9.61 -17.72 45.41
CA LYS A 432 10.78 -18.56 45.71
C LYS A 432 12.02 -17.76 46.17
N GLY A 433 11.90 -16.45 46.33
CA GLY A 433 12.96 -15.59 46.89
C GLY A 433 14.13 -15.33 45.95
N THR A 434 13.96 -15.48 44.64
CA THR A 434 15.00 -15.05 43.68
C THR A 434 15.10 -13.53 43.64
N PRO A 435 16.33 -12.97 43.59
CA PRO A 435 16.49 -11.52 43.54
C PRO A 435 15.94 -10.95 42.22
N PRO A 436 15.35 -9.74 42.23
CA PRO A 436 14.78 -9.10 41.05
C PRO A 436 15.83 -8.87 39.94
N ASP A 437 17.10 -8.72 40.33
CA ASP A 437 18.21 -8.38 39.43
C ASP A 437 18.82 -9.58 38.70
N MET A 438 18.48 -10.83 39.07
CA MET A 438 19.05 -12.01 38.41
C MET A 438 18.30 -12.30 37.10
N PRO A 439 18.93 -12.14 35.92
CA PRO A 439 18.30 -12.50 34.66
C PRO A 439 18.27 -14.02 34.51
N VAL A 440 17.11 -14.58 34.19
CA VAL A 440 16.98 -16.02 33.88
C VAL A 440 17.56 -16.31 32.49
N PHE A 441 17.31 -15.41 31.53
CA PHE A 441 17.90 -15.49 30.21
C PHE A 441 19.17 -14.65 30.13
N THR A 442 20.29 -15.33 29.88
CA THR A 442 21.56 -14.67 29.53
C THR A 442 21.48 -14.03 28.14
N GLU A 443 22.28 -12.99 27.90
CA GLU A 443 22.31 -12.25 26.62
C GLU A 443 22.49 -13.14 25.39
N GLN A 444 23.24 -14.24 25.53
CA GLN A 444 23.49 -15.16 24.43
C GLN A 444 22.28 -16.03 24.05
N MET A 445 21.25 -16.10 24.91
CA MET A 445 20.08 -16.94 24.65
C MET A 445 19.09 -16.29 23.70
N VAL A 446 18.91 -14.96 23.76
CA VAL A 446 18.09 -14.19 22.82
C VAL A 446 19.00 -13.75 21.67
N GLN A 447 18.80 -14.31 20.49
CA GLN A 447 19.72 -14.10 19.37
C GLN A 447 19.23 -12.95 18.50
N GLN A 448 19.97 -11.84 18.49
CA GLN A 448 19.63 -10.69 17.66
C GLN A 448 19.61 -11.06 16.16
N GLU A 449 20.58 -11.84 15.69
CA GLU A 449 20.66 -12.31 14.31
C GLU A 449 19.42 -13.10 13.88
N GLN A 450 18.84 -13.89 14.79
CA GLN A 450 17.63 -14.65 14.53
C GLN A 450 16.43 -13.71 14.38
N LEU A 451 16.27 -12.74 15.28
CA LEU A 451 15.22 -11.73 15.19
C LEU A 451 15.34 -10.91 13.90
N ASP A 452 16.55 -10.54 13.51
CA ASP A 452 16.82 -9.84 12.25
C ASP A 452 16.42 -10.69 11.04
N SER A 453 16.80 -11.97 11.00
CA SER A 453 16.42 -12.89 9.92
C SER A 453 14.91 -13.06 9.79
N VAL A 454 14.20 -13.14 10.91
CA VAL A 454 12.74 -13.28 10.96
C VAL A 454 12.09 -11.97 10.49
N MET A 455 12.58 -10.82 10.95
CA MET A 455 12.08 -9.51 10.53
C MET A 455 12.29 -9.26 9.04
N ASP A 456 13.44 -9.65 8.50
CA ASP A 456 13.71 -9.52 7.07
C ASP A 456 12.77 -10.43 6.26
N TRP A 457 12.56 -11.67 6.71
CA TRP A 457 11.55 -12.55 6.10
C TRP A 457 10.12 -11.97 6.15
N LEU A 458 9.70 -11.44 7.31
CA LEU A 458 8.37 -10.84 7.49
C LEU A 458 8.15 -9.58 6.65
N THR A 459 9.23 -8.88 6.27
CA THR A 459 9.18 -7.64 5.50
C THR A 459 9.50 -7.82 4.01
N ASN A 460 9.84 -9.03 3.58
CA ASN A 460 10.09 -9.36 2.17
C ASN A 460 8.82 -9.38 1.30
N GLN A 461 7.65 -9.58 1.90
CA GLN A 461 6.37 -9.60 1.18
C GLN A 461 5.29 -8.83 1.93
N PRO A 462 4.33 -8.21 1.23
CA PRO A 462 3.22 -7.52 1.86
C PRO A 462 2.29 -8.53 2.55
N ARG A 463 1.79 -8.15 3.73
CA ARG A 463 0.99 -9.02 4.62
C ARG A 463 -0.43 -8.51 4.83
N ALA A 464 -0.99 -7.81 3.84
CA ALA A 464 -2.40 -7.46 3.89
C ALA A 464 -3.26 -8.73 3.79
N ALA A 465 -4.32 -8.83 4.59
CA ALA A 465 -5.16 -10.05 4.64
C ALA A 465 -5.80 -10.40 3.28
N GLN A 466 -5.92 -9.43 2.36
CA GLN A 466 -6.42 -9.60 0.98
C GLN A 466 -5.42 -10.32 0.04
N LEU A 467 -4.14 -10.41 0.43
CA LEU A 467 -3.08 -11.00 -0.39
C LEU A 467 -2.61 -12.35 0.15
N LEU A 468 -2.97 -12.67 1.39
CA LEU A 468 -2.54 -13.87 2.08
C LEU A 468 -3.49 -15.02 1.75
N ASP A 469 -3.14 -15.75 0.69
CA ASP A 469 -3.84 -16.97 0.30
C ASP A 469 -3.50 -18.15 1.25
N LYS A 470 -4.43 -19.09 1.37
CA LYS A 470 -4.29 -20.29 2.20
C LYS A 470 -3.06 -21.11 1.84
N ASP A 471 -2.83 -21.30 0.55
CA ASP A 471 -1.71 -22.11 0.03
C ASP A 471 -0.43 -21.27 -0.16
N GLY A 472 -0.40 -20.07 0.43
CA GLY A 472 0.72 -19.15 0.35
C GLY A 472 2.01 -19.68 0.98
N THR A 473 3.15 -19.29 0.41
CA THR A 473 4.48 -19.59 0.94
C THR A 473 4.70 -18.98 2.33
N PHE A 474 4.04 -17.85 2.64
CA PHE A 474 4.12 -17.21 3.94
C PHE A 474 3.60 -18.11 5.07
N LEU A 475 2.36 -18.59 4.95
CA LEU A 475 1.69 -19.37 5.99
C LEU A 475 2.34 -20.73 6.19
N SER A 476 2.74 -21.39 5.10
CA SER A 476 3.50 -22.64 5.15
C SER A 476 4.87 -22.46 5.81
N THR A 477 5.57 -21.35 5.56
CA THR A 477 6.83 -21.03 6.24
C THR A 477 6.62 -20.75 7.72
N LEU A 478 5.55 -20.02 8.08
CA LEU A 478 5.18 -19.74 9.46
C LEU A 478 4.85 -21.03 10.23
N GLU A 479 4.04 -21.91 9.63
CA GLU A 479 3.73 -23.23 10.18
C GLU A 479 5.00 -24.06 10.33
N HIS A 480 5.87 -24.10 9.32
CA HIS A 480 7.12 -24.86 9.38
C HIS A 480 8.02 -24.34 10.53
N PHE A 481 8.15 -23.02 10.68
CA PHE A 481 8.92 -22.43 11.76
C PHE A 481 8.35 -22.81 13.14
N LEU A 482 7.03 -22.70 13.32
CA LEU A 482 6.37 -23.09 14.57
C LEU A 482 6.52 -24.59 14.84
N SER A 483 6.35 -25.44 13.82
CA SER A 483 6.44 -26.91 13.94
C SER A 483 7.82 -27.40 14.37
N ARG A 484 8.87 -26.60 14.12
CA ARG A 484 10.23 -26.90 14.57
C ARG A 484 10.38 -26.80 16.08
N TYR A 485 9.60 -25.93 16.73
CA TYR A 485 9.76 -25.60 18.16
C TYR A 485 8.57 -26.05 19.02
N LEU A 486 7.37 -26.09 18.45
CA LEU A 486 6.11 -26.40 19.12
C LEU A 486 5.60 -27.78 18.72
N LYS A 487 4.73 -28.34 19.55
CA LYS A 487 4.00 -29.58 19.25
C LYS A 487 2.59 -29.22 18.78
N ASP A 488 1.97 -30.13 18.02
CA ASP A 488 0.57 -30.03 17.58
C ASP A 488 0.23 -28.70 16.88
N VAL A 489 1.04 -28.31 15.90
CA VAL A 489 0.74 -27.12 15.09
C VAL A 489 -0.46 -27.38 14.20
N ARG A 490 -1.46 -26.51 14.26
CA ARG A 490 -2.71 -26.61 13.51
C ARG A 490 -3.02 -25.30 12.80
N GLN A 491 -3.54 -25.41 11.58
CA GLN A 491 -4.11 -24.28 10.85
C GLN A 491 -5.62 -24.25 11.04
N HIS A 492 -6.14 -23.08 11.37
CA HIS A 492 -7.57 -22.78 11.45
C HIS A 492 -7.96 -21.91 10.28
N HIS A 493 -9.06 -22.23 9.59
CA HIS A 493 -9.51 -21.47 8.44
C HIS A 493 -10.87 -20.83 8.72
N VAL A 494 -10.96 -19.53 8.50
CA VAL A 494 -12.17 -18.73 8.67
C VAL A 494 -12.69 -18.34 7.30
N LYS A 495 -13.96 -18.64 7.05
CA LYS A 495 -14.70 -18.17 5.87
C LYS A 495 -15.72 -17.13 6.31
N ALA A 496 -15.90 -16.07 5.52
CA ALA A 496 -17.05 -15.19 5.69
C ALA A 496 -18.35 -15.96 5.41
N ASP A 497 -19.41 -15.69 6.18
CA ASP A 497 -20.73 -16.24 5.89
C ASP A 497 -21.27 -15.68 4.57
N LYS A 498 -21.95 -16.52 3.78
CA LYS A 498 -22.48 -16.17 2.46
C LYS A 498 -23.73 -15.30 2.53
N ARG A 499 -24.48 -15.38 3.64
CA ARG A 499 -25.73 -14.63 3.82
C ARG A 499 -25.46 -13.22 4.33
N ASP A 500 -24.66 -13.11 5.39
CA ASP A 500 -24.26 -11.85 6.01
C ASP A 500 -22.72 -11.81 6.13
N PRO A 501 -22.00 -11.41 5.07
CA PRO A 501 -20.54 -11.35 5.11
C PRO A 501 -20.08 -10.22 6.03
N GLU A 502 -19.38 -10.57 7.11
CA GLU A 502 -18.77 -9.58 8.02
C GLU A 502 -17.66 -8.76 7.35
N PHE A 503 -17.01 -9.34 6.34
CA PHE A 503 -16.02 -8.68 5.50
C PHE A 503 -16.16 -9.15 4.05
N VAL A 504 -15.95 -8.22 3.11
CA VAL A 504 -15.87 -8.50 1.67
C VAL A 504 -14.62 -7.85 1.11
N PHE A 505 -13.83 -8.63 0.38
CA PHE A 505 -12.64 -8.16 -0.31
C PHE A 505 -12.86 -8.09 -1.81
N TYR A 506 -12.06 -7.26 -2.46
CA TYR A 506 -12.13 -7.00 -3.90
C TYR A 506 -10.79 -7.29 -4.56
N ASP A 507 -10.84 -7.73 -5.82
CA ASP A 507 -9.65 -8.02 -6.62
C ASP A 507 -9.05 -6.76 -7.28
N GLN A 508 -8.14 -6.92 -8.26
CA GLN A 508 -7.54 -5.79 -9.01
C GLN A 508 -6.76 -4.76 -8.16
N LEU A 509 -6.04 -5.23 -7.14
CA LEU A 509 -5.24 -4.38 -6.24
C LEU A 509 -3.88 -3.95 -6.83
N LYS A 510 -3.37 -4.69 -7.81
CA LYS A 510 -2.14 -4.39 -8.57
C LYS A 510 -2.47 -4.41 -10.05
N GLN A 511 -2.11 -3.34 -10.74
CA GLN A 511 -2.35 -3.17 -12.16
C GLN A 511 -1.12 -2.58 -12.84
N VAL A 512 -1.09 -2.67 -14.16
CA VAL A 512 -0.09 -2.01 -15.00
C VAL A 512 -0.76 -0.78 -15.62
N MET A 513 -0.09 0.37 -15.52
CA MET A 513 -0.52 1.63 -16.12
C MET A 513 0.41 2.00 -17.27
N ASN A 514 -0.20 2.27 -18.42
CA ASN A 514 0.49 2.69 -19.64
C ASN A 514 0.28 4.19 -19.84
N ALA A 515 1.39 4.92 -19.98
CA ALA A 515 1.39 6.32 -20.36
C ALA A 515 1.56 6.44 -21.88
N TYR A 516 0.49 6.80 -22.58
CA TYR A 516 0.54 7.08 -24.01
C TYR A 516 0.76 8.56 -24.27
N ARG A 517 1.66 8.89 -25.20
CA ARG A 517 1.84 10.26 -25.65
C ARG A 517 0.80 10.56 -26.73
N VAL A 518 -0.14 11.45 -26.41
CA VAL A 518 -1.28 11.76 -27.27
C VAL A 518 -1.24 13.23 -27.64
N LYS A 519 -1.56 13.52 -28.90
CA LYS A 519 -1.71 14.90 -29.37
C LYS A 519 -3.14 15.39 -29.10
N PRO A 520 -3.33 16.62 -28.58
CA PRO A 520 -4.67 17.13 -28.28
C PRO A 520 -5.52 17.29 -29.54
N ALA A 521 -6.85 17.15 -29.42
CA ALA A 521 -7.80 17.28 -30.53
C ALA A 521 -7.72 18.64 -31.26
N ILE A 522 -7.21 19.69 -30.60
CA ILE A 522 -6.96 21.01 -31.20
C ILE A 522 -5.92 20.92 -32.33
N PHE A 523 -4.98 19.96 -32.24
CA PHE A 523 -4.01 19.70 -33.30
C PHE A 523 -4.71 19.31 -34.60
N ASP A 524 -5.73 18.44 -34.54
CA ASP A 524 -6.50 18.04 -35.72
C ASP A 524 -7.26 19.20 -36.32
N LEU A 525 -7.78 20.13 -35.50
CA LEU A 525 -8.42 21.36 -35.98
C LEU A 525 -7.42 22.27 -36.70
N LEU A 526 -6.23 22.47 -36.14
CA LEU A 526 -5.17 23.25 -36.78
C LEU A 526 -4.71 22.59 -38.08
N LEU A 527 -4.58 21.26 -38.09
CA LEU A 527 -4.26 20.49 -39.28
C LEU A 527 -5.34 20.67 -40.35
N ALA A 528 -6.62 20.61 -39.97
CA ALA A 528 -7.74 20.86 -40.89
C ALA A 528 -7.72 22.28 -41.46
N VAL A 529 -7.41 23.29 -40.64
CA VAL A 529 -7.25 24.68 -41.09
C VAL A 529 -6.07 24.81 -42.05
N CYS A 530 -4.93 24.19 -41.74
CA CYS A 530 -3.75 24.18 -42.61
C CYS A 530 -4.02 23.49 -43.96
N ILE A 531 -4.71 22.34 -43.95
CA ILE A 531 -5.12 21.63 -45.17
C ILE A 531 -6.11 22.48 -45.97
N GLY A 532 -7.09 23.10 -45.32
CA GLY A 532 -8.06 24.00 -45.97
C GLY A 532 -7.39 25.22 -46.61
N ALA A 533 -6.47 25.88 -45.89
CA ALA A 533 -5.70 27.00 -46.40
C ALA A 533 -4.81 26.60 -47.58
N TYR A 534 -4.17 25.43 -47.49
CA TYR A 534 -3.36 24.87 -48.58
C TYR A 534 -4.19 24.60 -49.84
N LEU A 535 -5.34 23.94 -49.70
CA LEU A 535 -6.23 23.66 -50.82
C LEU A 535 -6.77 24.96 -51.43
N GLY A 536 -7.10 25.97 -50.59
CA GLY A 536 -7.48 27.30 -51.05
C GLY A 536 -6.37 28.02 -51.83
N LEU A 537 -5.14 27.96 -51.33
CA LEU A 537 -3.95 28.50 -52.02
C LEU A 537 -3.68 27.77 -53.34
N ALA A 538 -3.77 26.44 -53.36
CA ALA A 538 -3.60 25.66 -54.57
C ALA A 538 -4.69 25.98 -55.60
N TYR A 539 -5.94 26.08 -55.17
CA TYR A 539 -7.07 26.43 -56.04
C TYR A 539 -6.91 27.84 -56.63
N THR A 540 -6.57 28.83 -55.81
CA THR A 540 -6.33 30.20 -56.28
C THR A 540 -5.10 30.29 -57.17
N ALA A 541 -4.02 29.55 -56.89
CA ALA A 541 -2.85 29.47 -57.76
C ALA A 541 -3.19 28.89 -59.14
N VAL A 542 -4.02 27.84 -59.20
CA VAL A 542 -4.51 27.28 -60.47
C VAL A 542 -5.41 28.26 -61.20
N GLN A 543 -6.36 28.90 -60.51
CA GLN A 543 -7.25 29.89 -61.11
C GLN A 543 -6.47 31.09 -61.68
N HIS A 544 -5.47 31.60 -60.95
CA HIS A 544 -4.65 32.74 -61.35
C HIS A 544 -3.43 32.36 -62.20
N PHE A 545 -3.28 31.08 -62.60
CA PHE A 545 -2.18 30.61 -63.43
C PHE A 545 -2.11 31.36 -64.78
N HIS A 546 -3.26 31.78 -65.32
CA HIS A 546 -3.35 32.59 -66.53
C HIS A 546 -2.70 33.99 -66.38
N VAL A 547 -2.68 34.56 -65.17
CA VAL A 547 -2.02 35.85 -64.87
C VAL A 547 -0.51 35.66 -64.93
N LEU A 548 0.00 34.56 -64.38
CA LEU A 548 1.41 34.18 -64.45
C LEU A 548 1.83 33.94 -65.90
N TYR A 549 1.03 33.22 -66.68
CA TYR A 549 1.26 33.00 -68.11
C TYR A 549 1.36 34.31 -68.89
N ARG A 550 0.44 35.25 -68.65
CA ARG A 550 0.46 36.58 -69.27
C ARG A 550 1.64 37.44 -68.82
N ALA A 551 2.07 37.33 -67.56
CA ALA A 551 3.24 38.05 -67.05
C ALA A 551 4.54 37.52 -67.69
N VAL A 552 4.67 36.20 -67.83
CA VAL A 552 5.80 35.55 -68.50
C VAL A 552 5.82 35.88 -69.99
N GLN A 553 4.67 35.85 -70.68
CA GLN A 553 4.58 36.30 -72.08
C GLN A 553 4.99 37.76 -72.26
N ARG A 554 4.60 38.66 -71.34
CA ARG A 554 5.02 40.06 -71.38
C ARG A 554 6.52 40.24 -71.14
N LEU A 555 7.12 39.43 -70.27
CA LEU A 555 8.56 39.44 -70.03
C LEU A 555 9.35 38.88 -71.22
N LEU A 556 8.89 37.80 -71.84
CA LEU A 556 9.47 37.23 -73.07
C LEU A 556 9.34 38.18 -74.25
N LEU A 557 8.21 38.88 -74.39
CA LEU A 557 8.03 39.91 -75.42
C LEU A 557 8.94 41.12 -75.20
N LYS A 558 9.21 41.51 -73.95
CA LYS A 558 10.20 42.56 -73.65
C LYS A 558 11.64 42.11 -73.94
N ALA A 559 11.97 40.85 -73.66
CA ALA A 559 13.30 40.29 -73.95
C ALA A 559 13.55 40.06 -75.45
N LYS A 560 12.51 39.92 -76.27
CA LYS A 560 12.60 39.90 -77.75
C LYS A 560 12.67 41.30 -78.40
N ALA A 561 12.38 42.35 -77.64
CA ALA A 561 12.38 43.74 -78.11
C ALA A 561 13.64 44.52 -77.69
N GLN A 562 14.54 43.89 -76.93
CA GLN A 562 15.95 44.28 -76.74
C GLN A 562 16.82 43.37 -77.61
#